data_AF-A0A7S4A7J8-F1
#
_entry.id   AF-A0A7S4A7J8-F1
#
_cell.length_a   1.000
_cell.length_b   1.000
_cell.length_c   1.000
_cell.angle_alpha   90.00
_cell.angle_beta   90.00
_cell.angle_gamma   90.00
#
_symmetry.space_group_name_H-M   'P 1'
#
loop_
_entity.id
_entity.type
_entity.pdbx_description
1 polymer ?
#
loop_
_entity_poly.entity_id
_entity_poly.type
_entity_poly.pdbx_seq_one_letter_code
_entity_poly.pdbx_strand_id
1 'polypeptide(L)'
;ICRSASATTGPLQRSLRRRRAHRDRSSMAPITAADQAFLQLLTQRKVLEESEALEAMDAVGSKLGGFGAFDAGGSGDARADLRATLANLNRKLASADLQIRGYYADSSEEDDGPPKIHIALINLASDDVAKLTGASQKEEEITCLKSILKALASSEGAELAELRKGARGKLSAAAFDAFVADLVNGRWLEVGDEGEVA
;
A
#
# COMPACT_ATOMS: atom_id res chain seq x y z
N ILE A 1 33.54 -75.57 25.70
CA ILE A 1 33.72 -74.24 25.07
C ILE A 1 32.59 -73.36 25.56
N CYS A 2 32.92 -72.53 26.54
CA CYS A 2 32.01 -71.68 27.28
C CYS A 2 31.85 -70.34 26.55
N ARG A 3 30.61 -69.83 26.46
CA ARG A 3 30.28 -68.44 26.84
C ARG A 3 28.78 -68.24 26.86
N SER A 4 28.29 -68.20 28.09
CA SER A 4 27.02 -67.64 28.53
C SER A 4 26.99 -66.13 28.27
N ALA A 5 25.83 -65.60 27.90
CA ALA A 5 25.49 -64.20 28.18
C ALA A 5 24.03 -64.18 28.63
N SER A 6 23.85 -63.94 29.93
CA SER A 6 22.58 -63.81 30.61
C SER A 6 21.81 -62.59 30.13
N ALA A 7 20.50 -62.77 30.09
CA ALA A 7 19.51 -61.71 30.07
C ALA A 7 19.58 -60.85 31.35
N THR A 8 19.49 -59.54 31.16
CA THR A 8 19.05 -58.62 32.22
C THR A 8 17.89 -57.82 31.67
N THR A 9 16.70 -58.23 32.07
CA THR A 9 15.44 -57.52 31.88
C THR A 9 15.41 -56.31 32.82
N GLY A 10 15.10 -55.13 32.26
CA GLY A 10 14.80 -53.91 33.02
C GLY A 10 13.95 -52.98 32.15
N PRO A 11 12.68 -52.73 32.50
CA PRO A 11 11.76 -51.96 31.68
C PRO A 11 11.86 -50.47 32.02
N LEU A 12 11.59 -49.59 31.05
CA LEU A 12 10.86 -48.34 31.25
C LEU A 12 10.65 -47.65 29.90
N GLN A 13 9.38 -47.65 29.50
CA GLN A 13 8.83 -46.73 28.52
C GLN A 13 9.37 -45.31 28.74
N ARG A 14 9.89 -44.67 27.69
CA ARG A 14 9.83 -43.21 27.55
C ARG A 14 9.82 -42.86 26.07
N SER A 15 8.59 -42.71 25.58
CA SER A 15 8.16 -41.89 24.45
C SER A 15 9.24 -40.96 23.88
N LEU A 16 9.89 -41.40 22.79
CA LEU A 16 10.60 -40.50 21.89
C LEU A 16 9.60 -39.73 21.02
N ARG A 17 8.73 -38.93 21.65
CA ARG A 17 8.19 -37.71 21.02
C ARG A 17 9.27 -36.64 21.11
N ARG A 18 10.31 -36.75 20.28
CA ARG A 18 11.22 -35.63 20.06
C ARG A 18 10.51 -34.60 19.18
N ARG A 19 9.87 -33.67 19.90
CA ARG A 19 9.60 -32.28 19.57
C ARG A 19 10.17 -31.88 18.20
N ARG A 20 9.31 -31.82 17.18
CA ARG A 20 9.47 -30.79 16.14
C ARG A 20 9.39 -29.48 16.89
N ALA A 21 10.56 -28.87 17.12
CA ALA A 21 10.64 -27.49 17.51
C ALA A 21 9.81 -26.71 16.49
N HIS A 22 8.86 -25.96 17.03
CA HIS A 22 8.03 -25.00 16.33
C HIS A 22 8.99 -24.01 15.65
N ARG A 23 9.35 -24.30 14.38
CA ARG A 23 10.18 -23.42 13.57
C ARG A 23 9.26 -22.29 13.11
N ASP A 24 9.58 -21.11 13.60
CA ASP A 24 9.13 -19.80 13.13
C ASP A 24 7.62 -19.54 13.20
N ARG A 25 7.11 -19.34 14.42
CA ARG A 25 6.38 -18.08 14.62
C ARG A 25 7.44 -17.00 14.50
N SER A 26 7.66 -16.45 13.31
CA SER A 26 8.36 -15.17 13.19
C SER A 26 7.66 -14.24 14.17
N SER A 27 8.32 -13.89 15.28
CA SER A 27 7.85 -12.79 16.11
C SER A 27 7.96 -11.59 15.19
N MET A 28 6.84 -11.19 14.60
CA MET A 28 6.83 -9.98 13.80
C MET A 28 7.30 -8.87 14.70
N ALA A 29 8.41 -8.23 14.33
CA ALA A 29 8.87 -7.06 15.05
C ALA A 29 7.69 -6.06 15.08
N PRO A 30 7.37 -5.50 16.26
CA PRO A 30 6.29 -4.53 16.36
C PRO A 30 6.56 -3.35 15.43
N ILE A 31 5.50 -2.63 15.08
CA ILE A 31 5.60 -1.37 14.34
C ILE A 31 6.48 -0.42 15.17
N THR A 32 7.54 0.10 14.56
CA THR A 32 8.49 1.05 15.17
C THR A 32 8.00 2.50 15.02
N ALA A 33 8.65 3.43 15.71
CA ALA A 33 8.37 4.87 15.52
C ALA A 33 8.67 5.34 14.08
N ALA A 34 9.73 4.81 13.46
CA ALA A 34 10.06 5.09 12.07
C ALA A 34 8.99 4.56 11.11
N ASP A 35 8.50 3.33 11.34
CA ASP A 35 7.40 2.76 10.57
C ASP A 35 6.14 3.65 10.66
N GLN A 36 5.78 4.08 11.87
CA GLN A 36 4.62 4.96 12.09
C GLN A 36 4.79 6.31 11.39
N ALA A 37 5.96 6.94 11.50
CA ALA A 37 6.22 8.23 10.87
C ALA A 37 6.12 8.15 9.35
N PHE A 38 6.66 7.09 8.73
CA PHE A 38 6.52 6.88 7.30
C PHE A 38 5.07 6.64 6.89
N LEU A 39 4.33 5.80 7.62
CA LEU A 39 2.91 5.56 7.35
C LEU A 39 2.06 6.83 7.51
N GLN A 40 2.41 7.70 8.47
CA GLN A 40 1.77 9.01 8.62
C GLN A 40 2.03 9.90 7.41
N LEU A 41 3.27 9.97 6.93
CA LEU A 41 3.61 10.72 5.72
C LEU A 41 2.86 10.19 4.49
N LEU A 42 2.84 8.86 4.32
CA LEU A 42 2.12 8.20 3.23
C LEU A 42 0.61 8.48 3.30
N THR A 43 0.02 8.47 4.49
CA THR A 43 -1.41 8.77 4.68
C THR A 43 -1.73 10.25 4.42
N GLN A 44 -0.83 11.17 4.80
CA GLN A 44 -0.99 12.60 4.56
C GLN A 44 -0.88 12.96 3.08
N ARG A 45 0.13 12.40 2.38
CA ARG A 45 0.38 12.66 0.96
C ARG A 45 -0.46 11.80 0.03
N LYS A 46 -1.09 10.75 0.57
CA LYS A 46 -2.00 9.77 -0.09
C LYS A 46 -1.30 8.85 -1.08
N VAL A 47 -0.47 9.42 -1.95
CA VAL A 47 0.36 8.74 -2.94
C VAL A 47 1.74 9.39 -2.91
N LEU A 48 2.79 8.58 -2.99
CA LEU A 48 4.18 9.02 -3.11
C LEU A 48 4.79 8.46 -4.40
N GLU A 49 5.54 9.25 -5.14
CA GLU A 49 6.47 8.70 -6.13
C GLU A 49 7.60 7.93 -5.44
N GLU A 50 8.27 7.03 -6.17
CA GLU A 50 9.40 6.25 -5.64
C GLU A 50 10.52 7.14 -5.10
N SER A 51 10.85 8.22 -5.81
CA SER A 51 11.81 9.26 -5.39
C SER A 51 11.41 9.90 -4.07
N GLU A 52 10.16 10.33 -3.95
CA GLU A 52 9.62 10.94 -2.74
C GLU A 52 9.57 9.96 -1.56
N ALA A 53 9.27 8.68 -1.84
CA ALA A 53 9.28 7.62 -0.82
C ALA A 53 10.70 7.35 -0.30
N LEU A 54 11.71 7.37 -1.19
CA LEU A 54 13.12 7.28 -0.80
C LEU A 54 13.53 8.44 0.09
N GLU A 55 13.23 9.68 -0.32
CA GLU A 55 13.51 10.89 0.47
C GLU A 55 12.80 10.86 1.83
N ALA A 56 11.55 10.40 1.87
CA ALA A 56 10.80 10.27 3.11
C ALA A 56 11.42 9.23 4.05
N MET A 57 11.87 8.08 3.53
CA MET A 57 12.56 7.07 4.34
C MET A 57 13.90 7.57 4.87
N ASP A 58 14.69 8.26 4.04
CA ASP A 58 15.97 8.84 4.48
C ASP A 58 15.76 9.90 5.57
N ALA A 59 14.78 10.80 5.37
CA ALA A 59 14.44 11.85 6.33
C ALA A 59 13.92 11.30 7.67
N VAL A 60 13.11 10.23 7.64
CA VAL A 60 12.60 9.57 8.85
C VAL A 60 13.72 8.78 9.53
N GLY A 61 14.52 8.04 8.76
CA GLY A 61 15.64 7.26 9.26
C GLY A 61 16.66 8.11 9.98
N SER A 62 17.04 9.24 9.38
CA SER A 62 17.92 10.25 9.96
C SER A 62 17.43 10.82 11.30
N LYS A 63 16.10 10.91 11.52
CA LYS A 63 15.53 11.48 12.75
C LYS A 63 15.28 10.45 13.85
N LEU A 64 14.91 9.22 13.48
CA LEU A 64 14.39 8.22 14.42
C LEU A 64 15.28 6.99 14.58
N GLY A 65 16.48 7.00 13.98
CA GLY A 65 17.44 5.89 14.10
C GLY A 65 17.15 4.72 13.17
N GLY A 66 16.39 4.96 12.10
CA GLY A 66 16.37 4.06 10.94
C GLY A 66 15.23 3.05 10.84
N PHE A 67 15.11 2.41 9.67
CA PHE A 67 14.14 1.34 9.36
C PHE A 67 14.70 -0.07 9.56
N GLY A 68 15.78 -0.21 10.34
CA GLY A 68 16.43 -1.49 10.64
C GLY A 68 17.12 -2.14 9.43
N ALA A 69 16.39 -2.46 8.36
CA ALA A 69 16.91 -3.04 7.12
C ALA A 69 17.49 -2.00 6.15
N PHE A 70 16.98 -0.76 6.18
CA PHE A 70 17.48 0.35 5.36
C PHE A 70 18.86 0.84 5.83
N ASP A 71 19.09 0.87 7.14
CA ASP A 71 20.29 1.49 7.75
C ASP A 71 21.37 0.48 8.17
N ALA A 72 21.08 -0.83 8.21
CA ALA A 72 22.04 -1.86 8.61
C ALA A 72 23.04 -2.24 7.48
N GLY A 73 23.51 -1.26 6.73
CA GLY A 73 24.36 -1.46 5.56
C GLY A 73 23.56 -2.00 4.39
N GLY A 74 22.55 -1.23 3.96
CA GLY A 74 21.71 -1.51 2.80
C GLY A 74 22.51 -2.00 1.59
N SER A 75 21.82 -2.61 0.63
CA SER A 75 22.44 -3.28 -0.53
C SER A 75 23.34 -2.38 -1.39
N GLY A 76 23.39 -1.08 -1.10
CA GLY A 76 23.98 -0.03 -1.94
C GLY A 76 23.02 0.40 -3.05
N ASP A 77 21.89 -0.30 -3.20
CA ASP A 77 20.80 0.01 -4.10
C ASP A 77 19.59 0.49 -3.28
N ALA A 78 19.42 1.81 -3.25
CA ALA A 78 18.35 2.47 -2.52
C ALA A 78 16.95 1.95 -2.91
N ARG A 79 16.75 1.55 -4.19
CA ARG A 79 15.46 0.99 -4.65
C ARG A 79 15.22 -0.40 -4.09
N ALA A 80 16.24 -1.24 -4.04
CA ALA A 80 16.14 -2.55 -3.42
C ALA A 80 15.85 -2.44 -1.91
N ASP A 81 16.49 -1.49 -1.24
CA ASP A 81 16.31 -1.23 0.20
C ASP A 81 14.91 -0.67 0.51
N LEU A 82 14.38 0.21 -0.35
CA LEU A 82 12.98 0.66 -0.30
C LEU A 82 12.02 -0.52 -0.43
N ARG A 83 12.18 -1.36 -1.47
CA ARG A 83 11.32 -2.53 -1.69
C ARG A 83 11.35 -3.49 -0.52
N ALA A 84 12.52 -3.75 0.07
CA ALA A 84 12.65 -4.60 1.25
C ALA A 84 11.94 -4.00 2.46
N THR A 85 12.04 -2.68 2.67
CA THR A 85 11.38 -1.95 3.76
C THR A 85 9.86 -1.97 3.59
N LEU A 86 9.36 -1.67 2.39
CA LEU A 86 7.93 -1.76 2.07
C LEU A 86 7.38 -3.18 2.25
N ALA A 87 8.13 -4.21 1.84
CA ALA A 87 7.75 -5.60 2.07
C ALA A 87 7.69 -5.92 3.57
N ASN A 88 8.60 -5.38 4.38
CA ASN A 88 8.58 -5.55 5.83
C ASN A 88 7.39 -4.85 6.48
N LEU A 89 7.08 -3.62 6.06
CA LEU A 89 5.89 -2.89 6.49
C LEU A 89 4.61 -3.62 6.13
N ASN A 90 4.49 -4.14 4.91
CA ASN A 90 3.34 -4.94 4.47
C ASN A 90 3.10 -6.17 5.32
N ARG A 91 4.17 -6.86 5.74
CA ARG A 91 4.05 -7.95 6.70
C ARG A 91 3.42 -7.45 8.00
N LYS A 92 3.90 -6.33 8.55
CA LYS A 92 3.38 -5.75 9.82
C LYS A 92 1.92 -5.25 9.70
N LEU A 93 1.54 -4.73 8.54
CA LEU A 93 0.21 -4.20 8.26
C LEU A 93 -0.85 -5.29 7.97
N ALA A 94 -0.42 -6.52 7.68
CA ALA A 94 -1.30 -7.61 7.30
C ALA A 94 -2.40 -7.90 8.34
N SER A 95 -2.13 -7.71 9.64
CA SER A 95 -3.14 -7.92 10.69
C SER A 95 -4.24 -6.84 10.73
N ALA A 96 -4.04 -5.72 10.05
CA ALA A 96 -5.01 -4.64 9.93
C ALA A 96 -5.69 -4.61 8.55
N ASP A 97 -5.50 -5.65 7.74
CA ASP A 97 -5.94 -5.72 6.34
C ASP A 97 -5.46 -4.51 5.52
N LEU A 98 -4.29 -3.96 5.83
CA LEU A 98 -3.69 -2.85 5.10
C LEU A 98 -2.49 -3.35 4.28
N GLN A 99 -2.28 -2.73 3.12
CA GLN A 99 -1.15 -3.03 2.25
C GLN A 99 -0.67 -1.78 1.52
N ILE A 100 0.63 -1.53 1.56
CA ILE A 100 1.32 -0.58 0.69
C ILE A 100 1.56 -1.24 -0.67
N ARG A 101 1.09 -0.63 -1.76
CA ARG A 101 1.33 -1.10 -3.13
C ARG A 101 1.99 -0.03 -3.98
N GLY A 102 2.87 -0.49 -4.86
CA GLY A 102 3.42 0.31 -5.95
C GLY A 102 2.67 0.03 -7.25
N TYR A 103 2.36 1.07 -8.00
CA TYR A 103 1.76 1.03 -9.33
C TYR A 103 2.67 1.78 -10.29
N TYR A 104 2.86 1.23 -11.48
CA TYR A 104 3.50 1.99 -12.55
C TYR A 104 2.45 2.98 -13.07
N ALA A 105 2.79 4.27 -13.08
CA ALA A 105 1.99 5.20 -13.88
C ALA A 105 2.17 4.79 -15.34
N ASP A 106 1.09 4.88 -16.12
CA ASP A 106 1.20 4.83 -17.56
C ASP A 106 2.10 5.98 -17.98
N SER A 107 3.33 5.62 -18.37
CA SER A 107 4.29 6.59 -18.89
C SER A 107 3.68 7.17 -20.15
N SER A 108 3.42 8.48 -20.15
CA SER A 108 3.24 9.20 -21.41
C SER A 108 4.41 8.82 -22.31
N GLU A 109 4.14 8.51 -23.58
CA GLU A 109 5.10 7.96 -24.55
C GLU A 109 6.35 8.87 -24.79
N GLU A 110 6.44 10.00 -24.10
CA GLU A 110 7.48 11.03 -24.26
C GLU A 110 8.58 11.00 -23.18
N ASP A 111 8.46 10.19 -22.12
CA ASP A 111 9.48 10.12 -21.06
C ASP A 111 10.31 8.83 -21.22
N ASP A 112 11.46 8.91 -21.92
CA ASP A 112 12.48 7.84 -22.10
C ASP A 112 13.14 7.37 -20.76
N GLY A 113 12.59 7.82 -19.62
CA GLY A 113 13.02 7.44 -18.29
C GLY A 113 12.48 6.07 -17.83
N PRO A 114 13.04 5.49 -16.75
CA PRO A 114 12.45 4.33 -16.12
C PRO A 114 11.02 4.66 -15.66
N PRO A 115 10.07 3.69 -15.73
CA PRO A 115 8.68 3.94 -15.43
C PRO A 115 8.52 4.46 -14.00
N LYS A 116 7.74 5.53 -13.84
CA LYS A 116 7.48 6.17 -12.54
C LYS A 116 6.60 5.23 -11.70
N ILE A 117 7.06 4.92 -10.49
CA ILE A 117 6.32 4.07 -9.56
C ILE A 117 5.66 4.96 -8.51
N HIS A 118 4.34 4.84 -8.38
CA HIS A 118 3.52 5.49 -7.36
C HIS A 118 3.18 4.49 -6.25
N ILE A 119 3.38 4.89 -5.01
CA ILE A 119 3.23 4.07 -3.81
C ILE A 119 2.07 4.63 -2.99
N ALA A 120 1.10 3.77 -2.66
CA ALA A 120 -0.10 4.15 -1.89
C ALA A 120 -0.45 3.11 -0.82
N LEU A 121 -1.16 3.53 0.23
CA LEU A 121 -1.69 2.66 1.28
C LEU A 121 -3.12 2.20 0.96
N ILE A 122 -3.31 0.90 0.85
CA ILE A 122 -4.56 0.24 0.46
C ILE A 122 -5.13 -0.54 1.63
N ASN A 123 -6.45 -0.72 1.62
CA ASN A 123 -7.23 -1.44 2.62
C ASN A 123 -7.88 -2.58 1.87
N LEU A 124 -7.52 -3.79 2.24
CA LEU A 124 -7.97 -5.03 1.62
C LEU A 124 -9.35 -5.45 2.13
N ALA A 125 -9.78 -4.94 3.28
CA ALA A 125 -11.06 -5.31 3.91
C ALA A 125 -12.23 -4.40 3.53
N SER A 126 -11.97 -3.21 2.95
CA SER A 126 -13.01 -2.25 2.58
C SER A 126 -13.22 -2.24 1.07
N ASP A 127 -14.47 -2.11 0.63
CA ASP A 127 -14.74 -1.46 -0.66
C ASP A 127 -14.09 -0.08 -0.60
N ASP A 128 -13.05 0.16 -1.40
CA ASP A 128 -12.23 1.39 -1.36
C ASP A 128 -13.06 2.67 -1.63
N VAL A 129 -14.32 2.52 -2.07
CA VAL A 129 -15.32 3.59 -2.14
C VAL A 129 -15.46 4.35 -0.82
N ALA A 130 -15.34 3.67 0.33
CA ALA A 130 -15.45 4.35 1.64
C ALA A 130 -14.27 5.30 1.94
N LYS A 131 -13.12 5.13 1.27
CA LYS A 131 -11.96 6.04 1.41
C LYS A 131 -12.05 7.26 0.50
N LEU A 132 -12.77 7.16 -0.61
CA LEU A 132 -12.83 8.20 -1.64
C LEU A 132 -13.34 9.54 -1.12
N THR A 133 -14.15 9.54 -0.08
CA THR A 133 -14.93 10.72 0.31
C THR A 133 -15.06 10.91 1.82
N GLY A 134 -14.38 10.09 2.63
CA GLY A 134 -14.60 10.02 4.07
C GLY A 134 -15.99 9.48 4.46
N ALA A 135 -16.24 9.36 5.76
CA ALA A 135 -17.38 8.65 6.37
C ALA A 135 -18.78 9.27 6.13
N SER A 136 -18.89 10.36 5.37
CA SER A 136 -20.14 11.09 5.13
C SER A 136 -20.41 11.20 3.63
N GLN A 137 -20.91 10.12 3.01
CA GLN A 137 -21.27 10.14 1.59
C GLN A 137 -22.70 10.62 1.37
N LYS A 138 -22.87 11.53 0.39
CA LYS A 138 -24.16 11.78 -0.24
C LYS A 138 -24.34 10.83 -1.42
N GLU A 139 -25.54 10.27 -1.57
CA GLU A 139 -25.83 9.27 -2.61
C GLU A 139 -25.63 9.82 -4.03
N GLU A 140 -25.83 11.12 -4.22
CA GLU A 140 -25.62 11.79 -5.51
C GLU A 140 -24.14 11.83 -5.92
N GLU A 141 -23.23 12.00 -4.96
CA GLU A 141 -21.77 12.04 -5.18
C GLU A 141 -21.24 10.66 -5.57
N ILE A 142 -21.69 9.60 -4.90
CA ILE A 142 -21.34 8.21 -5.26
C ILE A 142 -21.80 7.90 -6.69
N THR A 143 -23.03 8.31 -7.03
CA THR A 143 -23.60 8.09 -8.37
C THR A 143 -22.83 8.87 -9.44
N CYS A 144 -22.41 10.09 -9.12
CA CYS A 144 -21.55 10.90 -9.97
C CYS A 144 -20.20 10.21 -10.22
N LEU A 145 -19.52 9.80 -9.14
CA LEU A 145 -18.23 9.11 -9.22
C LEU A 145 -18.30 7.84 -10.08
N LYS A 146 -19.31 6.99 -9.87
CA LYS A 146 -19.51 5.79 -10.71
C LYS A 146 -19.69 6.13 -12.20
N SER A 147 -20.31 7.27 -12.50
CA SER A 147 -20.50 7.72 -13.87
C SER A 147 -19.18 8.21 -14.48
N ILE A 148 -18.36 8.93 -13.71
CA ILE A 148 -17.01 9.37 -14.11
C ILE A 148 -16.13 8.15 -14.38
N LEU A 149 -16.03 7.22 -13.43
CA LEU A 149 -15.22 6.01 -13.59
C LEU A 149 -15.65 5.16 -14.79
N LYS A 150 -16.95 5.10 -15.09
CA LYS A 150 -17.46 4.41 -16.27
C LYS A 150 -17.06 5.10 -17.57
N ALA A 151 -17.06 6.44 -17.59
CA ALA A 151 -16.60 7.20 -18.74
C ALA A 151 -15.11 6.94 -18.98
N LEU A 152 -14.28 7.08 -17.94
CA LEU A 152 -12.83 6.81 -18.00
C LEU A 152 -12.50 5.37 -18.38
N ALA A 153 -13.29 4.39 -17.96
CA ALA A 153 -13.08 2.99 -18.36
C ALA A 153 -13.49 2.71 -19.82
N SER A 154 -14.25 3.60 -20.46
CA SER A 154 -14.80 3.41 -21.82
C SER A 154 -14.06 4.24 -22.87
N SER A 155 -13.17 5.15 -22.48
CA SER A 155 -12.42 6.05 -23.36
C SER A 155 -10.99 6.28 -22.82
N GLU A 156 -10.04 6.63 -23.69
CA GLU A 156 -8.71 7.12 -23.29
C GLU A 156 -8.84 8.53 -22.71
N GLY A 157 -9.47 8.67 -21.54
CA GLY A 157 -9.75 9.97 -20.90
C GLY A 157 -11.16 10.49 -21.16
N ALA A 158 -11.61 11.42 -20.31
CA ALA A 158 -12.92 12.06 -20.44
C ALA A 158 -12.83 13.56 -20.18
N GLU A 159 -13.42 14.39 -21.04
CA GLU A 159 -13.48 15.83 -20.82
C GLU A 159 -14.36 16.18 -19.61
N LEU A 160 -13.83 17.02 -18.71
CA LEU A 160 -14.54 17.49 -17.52
C LEU A 160 -15.88 18.15 -17.88
N ALA A 161 -15.94 18.85 -19.02
CA ALA A 161 -17.15 19.50 -19.51
C ALA A 161 -18.27 18.50 -19.85
N GLU A 162 -17.93 17.34 -20.43
CA GLU A 162 -18.90 16.30 -20.75
C GLU A 162 -19.35 15.54 -19.49
N LEU A 163 -18.42 15.28 -18.55
CA LEU A 163 -18.75 14.72 -17.24
C LEU A 163 -19.72 15.63 -16.47
N ARG A 164 -19.48 16.95 -16.51
CA ARG A 164 -20.36 17.96 -15.90
C ARG A 164 -21.75 17.97 -16.52
N LYS A 165 -21.87 17.82 -17.84
CA LYS A 165 -23.16 17.69 -18.53
C LYS A 165 -23.89 16.42 -18.09
N GLY A 166 -23.20 15.29 -17.96
CA GLY A 166 -23.74 14.01 -17.50
C GLY A 166 -24.20 14.01 -16.02
N ALA A 167 -23.61 14.89 -15.19
CA ALA A 167 -23.99 15.07 -13.79
C ALA A 167 -25.20 16.02 -13.58
N ARG A 168 -25.65 16.70 -14.66
CA ARG A 168 -26.71 17.70 -14.59
C ARG A 168 -28.02 17.09 -14.08
N GLY A 169 -28.57 17.68 -13.02
CA GLY A 169 -29.80 17.22 -12.36
C GLY A 169 -29.56 16.30 -11.16
N LYS A 170 -28.35 15.77 -10.97
CA LYS A 170 -27.94 15.03 -9.76
C LYS A 170 -27.17 15.92 -8.79
N LEU A 171 -26.25 16.72 -9.32
CA LEU A 171 -25.51 17.73 -8.58
C LEU A 171 -25.73 19.11 -9.22
N SER A 172 -25.68 20.15 -8.40
CA SER A 172 -25.56 21.52 -8.92
C SER A 172 -24.20 21.69 -9.57
N ALA A 173 -24.08 22.68 -10.45
CA ALA A 173 -22.82 22.94 -11.16
C ALA A 173 -21.67 23.23 -10.17
N ALA A 174 -21.94 23.99 -9.10
CA ALA A 174 -20.96 24.29 -8.06
C ALA A 174 -20.63 23.08 -7.19
N ALA A 175 -21.62 22.22 -6.89
CA ALA A 175 -21.39 21.00 -6.11
C ALA A 175 -20.57 19.98 -6.89
N PHE A 176 -20.78 19.88 -8.21
CA PHE A 176 -19.95 19.04 -9.07
C PHE A 176 -18.50 19.53 -9.10
N ASP A 177 -18.27 20.83 -9.34
CA ASP A 177 -16.91 21.40 -9.40
C ASP A 177 -16.18 21.21 -8.06
N ALA A 178 -16.85 21.40 -6.94
CA ALA A 178 -16.30 21.13 -5.61
C ALA A 178 -15.97 19.64 -5.39
N PHE A 179 -16.88 18.76 -5.80
CA PHE A 179 -16.67 17.31 -5.69
C PHE A 179 -15.47 16.82 -6.52
N VAL A 180 -15.33 17.32 -7.77
CA VAL A 180 -14.16 16.98 -8.60
C VAL A 180 -12.89 17.55 -7.97
N ALA A 181 -12.90 18.79 -7.47
CA ALA A 181 -11.75 19.35 -6.77
C ALA A 181 -11.34 18.50 -5.56
N ASP A 182 -12.30 17.96 -4.80
CA ASP A 182 -12.03 17.06 -3.68
C ASP A 182 -11.41 15.73 -4.14
N LEU A 183 -11.84 15.18 -5.28
CA LEU A 183 -11.25 13.98 -5.88
C LEU A 183 -9.80 14.24 -6.35
N VAL A 184 -9.54 15.39 -6.98
CA VAL A 184 -8.19 15.79 -7.44
C VAL A 184 -7.26 16.03 -6.25
N ASN A 185 -7.69 16.82 -5.26
CA ASN A 185 -6.98 16.98 -3.99
C ASN A 185 -6.80 15.64 -3.27
N GLY A 186 -7.75 14.73 -3.49
CA GLY A 186 -7.78 13.33 -3.11
C GLY A 186 -6.71 12.45 -3.73
N ARG A 187 -6.08 12.88 -4.82
CA ARG A 187 -5.27 12.03 -5.71
C ARG A 187 -6.07 10.84 -6.27
N TRP A 188 -7.40 11.01 -6.43
CA TRP A 188 -8.30 10.01 -7.01
C TRP A 188 -8.55 10.22 -8.50
N LEU A 189 -8.39 11.46 -8.96
CA LEU A 189 -8.47 11.86 -10.37
C LEU A 189 -7.31 12.82 -10.66
N GLU A 190 -6.84 12.79 -11.89
CA GLU A 190 -5.95 13.80 -12.46
C GLU A 190 -6.74 14.63 -13.47
N VAL A 191 -6.47 15.94 -13.52
CA VAL A 191 -7.08 16.83 -14.50
C VAL A 191 -5.95 17.54 -15.23
N GLY A 192 -5.81 17.24 -16.53
CA GLY A 192 -4.83 17.86 -17.41
C GLY A 192 -5.15 19.32 -17.71
N ASP A 193 -4.18 20.03 -18.27
CA ASP A 193 -4.27 21.47 -18.56
C ASP A 193 -5.41 21.82 -19.54
N GLU A 194 -5.80 20.88 -20.41
CA GLU A 194 -6.91 21.03 -21.36
C GLU A 194 -8.28 20.66 -20.76
N GLY A 195 -8.33 20.29 -19.48
CA GLY A 195 -9.56 19.87 -18.78
C GLY A 195 -9.96 18.42 -19.06
N GLU A 196 -9.04 17.62 -19.58
CA GLU A 196 -9.13 16.17 -19.65
C GLU A 196 -8.98 15.56 -18.26
N VAL A 197 -9.82 14.58 -17.94
CA VAL A 197 -9.78 13.84 -16.67
C VAL A 197 -9.23 12.44 -16.92
N ALA A 198 -8.31 12.00 -16.06
CA ALA A 198 -7.73 10.65 -16.03
C ALA A 198 -7.83 10.04 -14.63
#